data_AF-A0A1Y2ENN9-F1
#
_entry.id   AF-A0A1Y2ENN9-F1
#
_cell.length_a   1.000
_cell.length_b   1.000
_cell.length_c   1.000
_cell.angle_alpha   90.00
_cell.angle_beta   90.00
_cell.angle_gamma   90.00
#
_symmetry.space_group_name_H-M   'P 1'
#
loop_
_entity.id
_entity.type
_entity.pdbx_description
1 polymer ?
#
loop_
_entity_poly.entity_id
_entity_poly.type
_entity_poly.pdbx_seq_one_letter_code
_entity_poly.pdbx_strand_id
1 'polypeptide(L)'
;MYNYKNFILFGDSLTQRGYRCEQKGWVMSLSDRYNRRADIINRGFSGYNTFHALEVFPKLFNKEICKDTLLMTLFFGANDACLDPHQILRPEAYVNNMRKLIHLCLETFPENCPIIVITPPPCHAKKVNEIYKGVPGRENKRTEAYRHLCLSTIQEFSRRNPRVLHLDIWNDIFGGEGRGEEKEKGEEKEKEEGEEKEKEKEKEKEGEEKEKEKKWDTESEEFNTIVDKYLEDGLHFNANGNELLYHSLIRLIEEKLPHLSSNNLTLIGPFWRDINPENYKSSF
;
A
#
# COMPACT_ATOMS: atom_id res chain seq x y z
N MET A 1 -11.94 -29.32 7.44
CA MET A 1 -11.06 -28.33 8.10
C MET A 1 -11.08 -27.10 7.21
N TYR A 2 -11.42 -25.91 7.74
CA TYR A 2 -11.40 -24.70 6.92
C TYR A 2 -9.97 -24.40 6.49
N ASN A 3 -9.79 -24.07 5.22
CA ASN A 3 -8.50 -23.62 4.72
C ASN A 3 -8.38 -22.11 4.99
N TYR A 4 -7.37 -21.72 5.77
CA TYR A 4 -7.15 -20.33 6.17
C TYR A 4 -6.32 -19.61 5.12
N LYS A 5 -7.05 -19.05 4.16
CA LYS A 5 -6.50 -18.12 3.19
C LYS A 5 -6.02 -16.85 3.89
N ASN A 6 -4.94 -16.26 3.39
CA ASN A 6 -4.35 -15.09 4.05
C ASN A 6 -3.82 -14.04 3.07
N PHE A 7 -3.71 -12.80 3.55
CA PHE A 7 -2.89 -11.76 2.94
C PHE A 7 -1.63 -11.61 3.78
N ILE A 8 -0.46 -11.63 3.16
CA ILE A 8 0.82 -11.37 3.84
C ILE A 8 1.29 -9.97 3.51
N LEU A 9 1.60 -9.20 4.55
CA LEU A 9 2.06 -7.82 4.42
C LEU A 9 3.52 -7.75 4.89
N PHE A 10 4.46 -7.70 3.95
CA PHE A 10 5.89 -7.73 4.24
C PHE A 10 6.51 -6.34 4.04
N GLY A 11 7.13 -5.80 5.09
CA GLY A 11 7.66 -4.44 5.03
C GLY A 11 8.47 -4.05 6.26
N ASP A 12 8.70 -2.75 6.41
CA ASP A 12 9.46 -2.18 7.52
C ASP A 12 8.57 -1.71 8.70
N SER A 13 8.96 -0.64 9.38
CA SER A 13 8.21 -0.04 10.49
C SER A 13 6.84 0.49 10.07
N LEU A 14 6.66 0.92 8.82
CA LEU A 14 5.36 1.38 8.30
C LEU A 14 4.35 0.23 8.23
N THR A 15 4.81 -0.98 7.93
CA THR A 15 3.99 -2.20 8.01
C THR A 15 3.84 -2.65 9.46
N GLN A 16 4.94 -2.70 10.24
CA GLN A 16 4.90 -3.20 11.63
C GLN A 16 3.94 -2.38 12.50
N ARG A 17 4.00 -1.05 12.37
CA ARG A 17 3.14 -0.11 13.09
C ARG A 17 1.72 -0.02 12.52
N GLY A 18 1.46 -0.61 11.35
CA GLY A 18 0.13 -0.63 10.75
C GLY A 18 -0.92 -1.41 11.56
N TYR A 19 -0.55 -2.07 12.66
CA TYR A 19 -1.47 -2.65 13.64
C TYR A 19 -1.81 -1.72 14.82
N ARG A 20 -1.19 -0.55 14.93
CA ARG A 20 -1.43 0.36 16.06
C ARG A 20 -2.86 0.88 16.04
N CYS A 21 -3.61 0.57 17.09
CA CYS A 21 -5.00 0.96 17.23
C CYS A 21 -5.16 2.48 17.33
N GLU A 22 -4.26 3.13 18.07
CA GLU A 22 -4.28 4.58 18.31
C GLU A 22 -4.13 5.39 17.02
N GLN A 23 -3.48 4.81 16.00
CA GLN A 23 -3.29 5.42 14.68
C GLN A 23 -4.21 4.83 13.62
N LYS A 24 -5.30 4.13 14.00
CA LYS A 24 -6.22 3.46 13.07
C LYS A 24 -5.47 2.68 11.98
N GLY A 25 -4.48 1.90 12.40
CA GLY A 25 -3.46 1.35 11.51
C GLY A 25 -4.04 0.59 10.30
N TRP A 26 -3.43 0.76 9.12
CA TRP A 26 -3.96 0.21 7.86
C TRP A 26 -4.09 -1.32 7.88
N VAL A 27 -3.18 -2.02 8.56
CA VAL A 27 -3.21 -3.48 8.73
C VAL A 27 -4.35 -3.91 9.66
N MET A 28 -4.62 -3.15 10.71
CA MET A 28 -5.77 -3.36 11.58
C MET A 28 -7.08 -3.18 10.80
N SER A 29 -7.19 -2.11 10.01
CA SER A 29 -8.38 -1.85 9.18
C SER A 29 -8.62 -2.94 8.13
N LEU A 30 -7.56 -3.49 7.53
CA LEU A 30 -7.67 -4.68 6.67
C LEU A 30 -8.17 -5.90 7.46
N SER A 31 -7.65 -6.12 8.67
CA SER A 31 -8.05 -7.27 9.50
C SER A 31 -9.55 -7.20 9.82
N ASP A 32 -10.04 -6.01 10.12
CA ASP A 32 -11.48 -5.79 10.34
C ASP A 32 -12.31 -6.09 9.09
N ARG A 33 -11.92 -5.54 7.93
CA ARG A 33 -12.64 -5.72 6.65
C ARG A 33 -12.70 -7.18 6.20
N TYR A 34 -11.65 -7.95 6.44
CA TYR A 34 -11.51 -9.34 5.98
C TYR A 34 -11.87 -10.38 7.05
N ASN A 35 -12.47 -9.95 8.15
CA ASN A 35 -12.94 -10.84 9.22
C ASN A 35 -13.74 -12.03 8.67
N ARG A 36 -13.32 -13.24 9.09
CA ARG A 36 -13.88 -14.52 8.62
C ARG A 36 -13.79 -14.73 7.10
N ARG A 37 -12.84 -14.11 6.39
CA ARG A 37 -12.68 -14.31 4.93
C ARG A 37 -11.23 -14.55 4.54
N ALA A 38 -10.32 -13.77 5.11
CA ALA A 38 -8.88 -13.99 4.99
C ALA A 38 -8.17 -13.49 6.24
N ASP A 39 -7.17 -14.22 6.70
CA ASP A 39 -6.31 -13.76 7.78
C ASP A 39 -5.34 -12.70 7.25
N ILE A 40 -5.16 -11.62 8.00
CA ILE A 40 -4.19 -10.57 7.65
C ILE A 40 -2.93 -10.80 8.49
N ILE A 41 -1.83 -11.11 7.82
CA ILE A 41 -0.58 -11.50 8.47
C ILE A 41 0.43 -10.36 8.32
N ASN A 42 0.70 -9.66 9.43
CA ASN A 42 1.73 -8.63 9.48
C ASN A 42 3.12 -9.26 9.61
N ARG A 43 3.98 -8.95 8.64
CA ARG A 43 5.42 -9.24 8.61
C ARG A 43 6.21 -7.94 8.43
N GLY A 44 5.86 -6.93 9.21
CA GLY A 44 6.60 -5.69 9.32
C GLY A 44 7.77 -5.82 10.28
N PHE A 45 8.95 -5.35 9.86
CA PHE A 45 10.18 -5.38 10.65
C PHE A 45 10.75 -3.97 10.78
N SER A 46 10.52 -3.34 11.94
CA SER A 46 10.91 -1.97 12.21
C SER A 46 12.41 -1.77 12.01
N GLY A 47 12.77 -0.76 11.21
CA GLY A 47 14.16 -0.42 10.89
C GLY A 47 14.81 -1.29 9.80
N TYR A 48 14.11 -2.25 9.21
CA TYR A 48 14.69 -3.08 8.14
C TYR A 48 14.78 -2.29 6.84
N ASN A 49 15.88 -2.49 6.11
CA ASN A 49 16.04 -2.10 4.72
C ASN A 49 15.87 -3.33 3.81
N THR A 50 15.98 -3.14 2.50
CA THR A 50 15.82 -4.25 1.52
C THR A 50 16.90 -5.32 1.62
N PHE A 51 18.10 -5.00 2.13
CA PHE A 51 19.15 -6.00 2.36
C PHE A 51 18.74 -6.97 3.48
N HIS A 52 18.27 -6.43 4.61
CA HIS A 52 17.73 -7.25 5.71
C HIS A 52 16.50 -8.06 5.26
N ALA A 53 15.64 -7.46 4.41
CA ALA A 53 14.47 -8.13 3.86
C ALA A 53 14.87 -9.39 3.05
N LEU A 54 15.91 -9.33 2.23
CA LEU A 54 16.42 -10.49 1.50
C LEU A 54 16.91 -11.62 2.41
N GLU A 55 17.63 -11.27 3.48
CA GLU A 55 18.18 -12.23 4.44
C GLU A 55 17.10 -12.95 5.26
N VAL A 56 16.01 -12.26 5.56
CA VAL A 56 14.90 -12.82 6.35
C VAL A 56 13.88 -13.56 5.49
N PHE A 57 13.72 -13.18 4.21
CA PHE A 57 12.74 -13.75 3.29
C PHE A 57 12.72 -15.29 3.28
N PRO A 58 13.83 -16.02 3.02
CA PRO A 58 13.80 -17.49 2.94
C PRO A 58 13.53 -18.18 4.30
N LYS A 59 13.66 -17.44 5.42
CA LYS A 59 13.35 -17.95 6.76
C LYS A 59 11.86 -17.84 7.08
N LEU A 60 11.16 -16.89 6.46
CA LEU A 60 9.74 -16.65 6.68
C LEU A 60 8.86 -17.34 5.65
N PHE A 61 9.33 -17.42 4.40
CA PHE A 61 8.51 -17.78 3.27
C PHE A 61 9.13 -18.95 2.50
N ASN A 62 8.29 -19.94 2.23
CA ASN A 62 8.55 -21.00 1.28
C ASN A 62 7.20 -21.42 0.67
N LYS A 63 7.24 -22.23 -0.39
CA LYS A 63 6.04 -22.63 -1.13
C LYS A 63 4.99 -23.31 -0.24
N GLU A 64 5.41 -24.07 0.76
CA GLU A 64 4.48 -24.77 1.67
C GLU A 64 3.80 -23.81 2.63
N ILE A 65 4.56 -22.88 3.23
CA ILE A 65 4.03 -21.85 4.15
C ILE A 65 3.09 -20.90 3.41
N CYS A 66 3.40 -20.55 2.16
CA CYS A 66 2.69 -19.52 1.41
C CYS A 66 1.61 -20.07 0.45
N LYS A 67 1.35 -21.38 0.45
CA LYS A 67 0.46 -22.03 -0.54
C LYS A 67 -0.98 -21.49 -0.54
N ASP A 68 -1.44 -20.97 0.59
CA ASP A 68 -2.79 -20.43 0.79
C ASP A 68 -2.84 -18.89 0.81
N THR A 69 -1.73 -18.22 0.47
CA THR A 69 -1.66 -16.76 0.39
C THR A 69 -2.36 -16.26 -0.87
N LEU A 70 -3.31 -15.34 -0.68
CA LEU A 70 -4.09 -14.72 -1.74
C LEU A 70 -3.47 -13.41 -2.25
N LEU A 71 -2.72 -12.70 -1.41
CA LEU A 71 -2.12 -11.40 -1.73
C LEU A 71 -0.85 -11.20 -0.90
N MET A 72 0.17 -10.64 -1.52
CA MET A 72 1.42 -10.23 -0.87
C MET A 72 1.67 -8.75 -1.12
N THR A 73 1.96 -7.97 -0.06
CA THR A 73 2.51 -6.62 -0.22
C THR A 73 3.99 -6.57 0.12
N LEU A 74 4.75 -5.80 -0.67
CA LEU A 74 6.15 -5.46 -0.40
C LEU A 74 6.26 -3.96 -0.14
N PHE A 75 6.68 -3.58 1.07
CA PHE A 75 6.75 -2.17 1.48
C PHE A 75 8.07 -1.82 2.18
N PHE A 76 9.07 -1.45 1.37
CA PHE A 76 10.42 -1.10 1.80
C PHE A 76 10.92 0.13 1.02
N GLY A 77 12.07 0.66 1.41
CA GLY A 77 12.72 1.80 0.77
C GLY A 77 12.84 3.02 1.67
N ALA A 78 11.98 3.15 2.70
CA ALA A 78 12.06 4.28 3.63
C ALA A 78 13.40 4.26 4.38
N ASN A 79 13.84 3.10 4.87
CA ASN A 79 15.12 2.98 5.57
C ASN A 79 16.31 2.96 4.60
N ASP A 80 16.17 2.35 3.43
CA ASP A 80 17.20 2.34 2.38
C ASP A 80 17.60 3.76 1.93
N ALA A 81 16.61 4.66 1.91
CA ALA A 81 16.75 6.06 1.51
C ALA A 81 17.25 6.99 2.63
N CYS A 82 17.40 6.53 3.89
CA CYS A 82 17.93 7.38 4.96
C CYS A 82 19.45 7.60 4.81
N LEU A 83 20.05 8.31 5.76
CA LEU A 83 21.50 8.55 5.85
C LEU A 83 22.16 7.81 7.03
N ASP A 84 21.40 7.04 7.81
CA ASP A 84 21.94 6.18 8.87
C ASP A 84 22.87 5.10 8.28
N PRO A 85 24.15 5.03 8.67
CA PRO A 85 25.12 4.05 8.17
C PRO A 85 24.70 2.59 8.32
N HIS A 86 23.82 2.27 9.27
CA HIS A 86 23.30 0.92 9.51
C HIS A 86 22.10 0.57 8.63
N GLN A 87 21.46 1.54 7.99
CA GLN A 87 20.25 1.34 7.19
C GLN A 87 20.41 1.78 5.73
N ILE A 88 21.22 2.81 5.46
CA ILE A 88 21.44 3.38 4.14
C ILE A 88 21.93 2.33 3.15
N LEU A 89 21.32 2.29 1.98
CA LEU A 89 21.85 1.56 0.83
C LEU A 89 22.19 2.53 -0.29
N ARG A 90 23.07 2.13 -1.21
CA ARG A 90 23.27 2.87 -2.46
C ARG A 90 22.11 2.61 -3.44
N PRO A 91 21.78 3.55 -4.34
CA PRO A 91 20.69 3.39 -5.31
C PRO A 91 20.73 2.05 -6.06
N GLU A 92 21.90 1.64 -6.54
CA GLU A 92 22.08 0.41 -7.31
C GLU A 92 21.82 -0.84 -6.46
N ALA A 93 22.24 -0.80 -5.18
CA ALA A 93 21.99 -1.90 -4.25
C ALA A 93 20.50 -2.02 -3.93
N TYR A 94 19.81 -0.90 -3.68
CA TYR A 94 18.36 -0.87 -3.46
C TYR A 94 17.60 -1.45 -4.65
N VAL A 95 17.88 -0.97 -5.87
CA VAL A 95 17.25 -1.47 -7.10
C VAL A 95 17.48 -2.97 -7.27
N ASN A 96 18.73 -3.43 -7.12
CA ASN A 96 19.05 -4.85 -7.23
C ASN A 96 18.34 -5.70 -6.16
N ASN A 97 18.21 -5.19 -4.94
CA ASN A 97 17.49 -5.89 -3.89
C ASN A 97 15.99 -5.94 -4.15
N MET A 98 15.38 -4.85 -4.62
CA MET A 98 13.97 -4.82 -5.00
C MET A 98 13.67 -5.80 -6.14
N ARG A 99 14.53 -5.86 -7.17
CA ARG A 99 14.42 -6.88 -8.24
C ARG A 99 14.42 -8.30 -7.66
N LYS A 100 15.38 -8.60 -6.79
CA LYS A 100 15.49 -9.92 -6.15
C LYS A 100 14.28 -10.26 -5.28
N LEU A 101 13.79 -9.30 -4.48
CA LEU A 101 12.60 -9.49 -3.65
C LEU A 101 11.35 -9.77 -4.49
N ILE A 102 11.13 -9.01 -5.56
CA ILE A 102 10.00 -9.24 -6.47
C ILE A 102 10.11 -10.62 -7.12
N HIS A 103 11.31 -11.01 -7.60
CA HIS A 103 11.56 -12.36 -8.12
C HIS A 103 11.25 -13.46 -7.09
N LEU A 104 11.78 -13.34 -5.87
CA LEU A 104 11.53 -14.29 -4.79
C LEU A 104 10.04 -14.42 -4.47
N CYS A 105 9.30 -13.30 -4.46
CA CYS A 105 7.85 -13.31 -4.32
C CYS A 105 7.16 -14.09 -5.46
N LEU A 106 7.53 -13.82 -6.71
CA LEU A 106 6.94 -14.51 -7.86
C LEU A 106 7.22 -16.02 -7.88
N GLU A 107 8.38 -16.44 -7.37
CA GLU A 107 8.77 -17.85 -7.28
C GLU A 107 8.16 -18.60 -6.09
N THR A 108 7.94 -17.90 -4.97
CA THR A 108 7.53 -18.51 -3.70
C THR A 108 6.01 -18.55 -3.53
N PHE A 109 5.31 -17.52 -4.02
CA PHE A 109 3.87 -17.35 -3.80
C PHE A 109 3.03 -17.97 -4.93
N PRO A 110 1.81 -18.47 -4.64
CA PRO A 110 0.94 -19.12 -5.62
C PRO A 110 0.76 -18.32 -6.90
N GLU A 111 0.58 -18.97 -8.04
CA GLU A 111 0.48 -18.30 -9.35
C GLU A 111 -0.67 -17.28 -9.45
N ASN A 112 -1.71 -17.43 -8.65
CA ASN A 112 -2.84 -16.52 -8.56
C ASN A 112 -2.68 -15.43 -7.48
N CYS A 113 -1.59 -15.44 -6.71
CA CYS A 113 -1.31 -14.42 -5.70
C CYS A 113 -0.71 -13.17 -6.37
N PRO A 114 -1.39 -12.00 -6.32
CA PRO A 114 -0.81 -10.73 -6.74
C PRO A 114 0.27 -10.27 -5.77
N ILE A 115 1.30 -9.61 -6.31
CA ILE A 115 2.39 -8.99 -5.57
C ILE A 115 2.24 -7.47 -5.74
N ILE A 116 1.84 -6.78 -4.68
CA ILE A 116 1.64 -5.32 -4.68
C ILE A 116 2.85 -4.68 -4.03
N VAL A 117 3.62 -3.92 -4.81
CA VAL A 117 4.78 -3.18 -4.29
C VAL A 117 4.35 -1.76 -3.95
N ILE A 118 4.59 -1.35 -2.70
CA ILE A 118 4.21 -0.02 -2.20
C ILE A 118 5.48 0.85 -2.21
N THR A 119 5.42 2.01 -2.86
CA THR A 119 6.56 2.93 -2.93
C THR A 119 6.87 3.52 -1.54
N PRO A 120 8.14 3.84 -1.22
CA PRO A 120 8.45 4.58 0.00
C PRO A 120 7.69 5.93 0.00
N PRO A 121 6.95 6.25 1.06
CA PRO A 121 6.18 7.49 1.12
C PRO A 121 7.12 8.70 1.32
N PRO A 122 6.62 9.93 1.06
CA PRO A 122 7.33 11.14 1.46
C PRO A 122 7.56 11.18 2.97
N CYS A 123 8.65 11.84 3.37
CA CYS A 123 8.95 12.14 4.76
C CYS A 123 9.03 13.65 4.97
N HIS A 124 8.96 14.09 6.23
CA HIS A 124 9.37 15.42 6.67
C HIS A 124 10.76 15.30 7.31
N ALA A 125 11.81 15.31 6.49
CA ALA A 125 13.20 15.07 6.90
C ALA A 125 13.65 15.97 8.06
N LYS A 126 13.38 17.28 7.98
CA LYS A 126 13.76 18.24 9.02
C LYS A 126 13.21 17.86 10.39
N LYS A 127 11.90 17.62 10.50
CA LYS A 127 11.23 17.16 11.72
C LYS A 127 11.79 15.85 12.25
N VAL A 128 12.03 14.86 11.39
CA VAL A 128 12.67 13.59 11.80
C VAL A 128 14.05 13.86 12.40
N ASN A 129 14.88 14.65 11.72
CA ASN A 129 16.24 14.95 12.16
C ASN A 129 16.28 15.76 13.48
N GLU A 130 15.24 16.57 13.75
CA GLU A 130 15.06 17.31 15.00
C GLU A 130 14.59 16.43 16.16
N ILE A 131 13.74 15.42 15.89
CA ILE A 131 13.26 14.46 16.89
C ILE A 131 14.37 13.47 17.26
N TYR A 132 15.06 12.94 16.25
CA TYR A 132 16.07 11.88 16.40
C TYR A 132 17.50 12.45 16.35
N LYS A 133 17.78 13.46 17.18
CA LYS A 133 19.10 14.11 17.24
C LYS A 133 20.23 13.11 17.51
N GLY A 134 21.31 13.22 16.75
CA GLY A 134 22.50 12.37 16.89
C GLY A 134 22.44 11.06 16.11
N VAL A 135 21.30 10.75 15.47
CA VAL A 135 21.18 9.69 14.47
C VAL A 135 21.36 10.32 13.08
N PRO A 136 22.15 9.71 12.17
CA PRO A 136 22.30 10.28 10.84
C PRO A 136 20.96 10.33 10.10
N GLY A 137 20.69 11.47 9.46
CA GLY A 137 19.34 11.93 9.19
C GLY A 137 18.66 11.40 7.91
N ARG A 138 17.66 12.13 7.46
CA ARG A 138 16.93 11.92 6.20
C ARG A 138 16.98 13.18 5.33
N GLU A 139 16.71 13.00 4.04
CA GLU A 139 16.55 14.07 3.05
C GLU A 139 15.30 13.77 2.22
N ASN A 140 14.41 14.75 2.02
CA ASN A 140 13.17 14.55 1.28
C ASN A 140 13.46 14.17 -0.18
N LYS A 141 14.40 14.89 -0.81
CA LYS A 141 14.87 14.62 -2.18
C LYS A 141 15.46 13.21 -2.37
N ARG A 142 16.14 12.67 -1.34
CA ARG A 142 16.68 11.30 -1.41
C ARG A 142 15.55 10.28 -1.35
N THR A 143 14.56 10.47 -0.49
CA THR A 143 13.37 9.62 -0.43
C THR A 143 12.60 9.64 -1.76
N GLU A 144 12.43 10.82 -2.38
CA GLU A 144 11.83 10.96 -3.72
C GLU A 144 12.60 10.16 -4.78
N ALA A 145 13.94 10.23 -4.78
CA ALA A 145 14.74 9.44 -5.70
C ALA A 145 14.50 7.92 -5.53
N TYR A 146 14.36 7.44 -4.29
CA TYR A 146 14.09 6.02 -4.02
C TYR A 146 12.67 5.59 -4.40
N ARG A 147 11.69 6.48 -4.29
CA ARG A 147 10.36 6.28 -4.88
C ARG A 147 10.47 6.05 -6.38
N HIS A 148 11.18 6.91 -7.12
CA HIS A 148 11.34 6.75 -8.57
C HIS A 148 12.10 5.48 -8.95
N LEU A 149 13.15 5.11 -8.19
CA LEU A 149 13.85 3.83 -8.37
C LEU A 149 12.93 2.64 -8.13
N CYS A 150 12.05 2.71 -7.11
CA CYS A 150 11.05 1.69 -6.83
C CYS A 150 10.09 1.53 -8.02
N LEU A 151 9.47 2.62 -8.47
CA LEU A 151 8.56 2.65 -9.62
C LEU A 151 9.22 2.10 -10.89
N SER A 152 10.45 2.54 -11.18
CA SER A 152 11.21 2.07 -12.35
C SER A 152 11.45 0.58 -12.27
N THR A 153 11.81 0.06 -11.09
CA THR A 153 12.01 -1.37 -10.86
C THR A 153 10.72 -2.15 -11.08
N ILE A 154 9.60 -1.69 -10.53
CA ILE A 154 8.27 -2.33 -10.69
C ILE A 154 7.90 -2.42 -12.18
N GLN A 155 8.13 -1.35 -12.95
CA GLN A 155 7.82 -1.30 -14.38
C GLN A 155 8.60 -2.31 -15.22
N GLU A 156 9.76 -2.79 -14.76
CA GLU A 156 10.50 -3.87 -15.43
C GLU A 156 9.73 -5.20 -15.38
N PHE A 157 8.95 -5.42 -14.32
CA PHE A 157 8.18 -6.64 -14.09
C PHE A 157 6.74 -6.54 -14.58
N SER A 158 6.04 -5.45 -14.28
CA SER A 158 4.60 -5.32 -14.56
C SER A 158 4.26 -5.40 -16.05
N ARG A 159 5.21 -5.02 -16.93
CA ARG A 159 5.07 -5.16 -18.39
C ARG A 159 4.95 -6.63 -18.86
N ARG A 160 5.50 -7.57 -18.09
CA ARG A 160 5.58 -9.00 -18.44
C ARG A 160 4.79 -9.90 -17.49
N ASN A 161 4.43 -9.37 -16.33
CA ASN A 161 3.74 -10.13 -15.30
C ASN A 161 2.56 -9.32 -14.72
N PRO A 162 1.32 -9.65 -15.11
CA PRO A 162 0.14 -8.92 -14.65
C PRO A 162 -0.12 -9.07 -13.15
N ARG A 163 0.58 -9.97 -12.46
CA ARG A 163 0.49 -10.14 -11.00
C ARG A 163 1.26 -9.06 -10.23
N VAL A 164 2.17 -8.34 -10.86
CA VAL A 164 2.97 -7.30 -10.20
C VAL A 164 2.28 -5.95 -10.36
N LEU A 165 1.69 -5.47 -9.28
CA LEU A 165 0.98 -4.20 -9.18
C LEU A 165 1.73 -3.26 -8.24
N HIS A 166 1.30 -1.99 -8.17
CA HIS A 166 1.89 -1.05 -7.25
C HIS A 166 0.90 -0.07 -6.66
N LEU A 167 1.28 0.51 -5.53
CA LEU A 167 0.69 1.71 -4.95
C LEU A 167 1.76 2.78 -4.84
N ASP A 168 1.44 3.97 -5.33
CA ASP A 168 2.33 5.13 -5.24
C ASP A 168 1.81 6.11 -4.21
N ILE A 169 2.19 5.89 -2.95
CA ILE A 169 1.66 6.63 -1.80
C ILE A 169 2.03 8.11 -1.84
N TRP A 170 3.17 8.42 -2.46
CA TRP A 170 3.55 9.79 -2.70
C TRP A 170 2.54 10.49 -3.63
N ASN A 171 2.17 9.85 -4.74
CA ASN A 171 1.15 10.38 -5.64
C ASN A 171 -0.21 10.52 -4.91
N ASP A 172 -0.60 9.52 -4.12
CA ASP A 172 -1.84 9.56 -3.35
C ASP A 172 -1.89 10.72 -2.32
N ILE A 173 -0.77 11.05 -1.67
CA ILE A 173 -0.68 12.17 -0.71
C ILE A 173 -0.83 13.52 -1.41
N PHE A 174 -0.21 13.68 -2.58
CA PHE A 174 -0.15 14.97 -3.30
C PHE A 174 -1.24 15.16 -4.35
N GLY A 175 -2.15 14.19 -4.53
CA GLY A 175 -3.34 14.33 -5.35
C GLY A 175 -3.22 13.76 -6.76
N GLY A 176 -2.79 12.51 -6.89
CA GLY A 176 -3.19 11.68 -8.02
C GLY A 176 -4.72 11.65 -8.12
N GLU A 177 -5.27 11.90 -9.31
CA GLU A 177 -6.70 12.04 -9.61
C GLU A 177 -7.60 11.12 -8.76
N GLY A 178 -8.61 11.70 -8.11
CA GLY A 178 -9.65 10.93 -7.40
C GLY A 178 -10.02 11.40 -6.00
N ARG A 179 -9.44 12.49 -5.48
CA ARG A 179 -10.06 13.21 -4.35
C ARG A 179 -11.09 14.19 -4.88
N GLY A 180 -12.31 13.70 -5.07
CA GLY A 180 -13.47 14.57 -4.93
C GLY A 180 -13.37 15.26 -3.58
N GLU A 181 -13.33 16.58 -3.59
CA GLU A 181 -13.49 17.38 -2.39
C GLU A 181 -14.81 16.96 -1.73
N GLU A 182 -14.78 16.17 -0.66
CA GLU A 182 -15.90 16.13 0.28
C GLU A 182 -15.93 17.50 0.96
N LYS A 183 -16.62 18.43 0.30
CA LYS A 183 -17.08 19.66 0.94
C LYS A 183 -18.20 19.26 1.88
N GLU A 184 -17.91 19.26 3.18
CA GLU A 184 -18.91 19.50 4.21
C GLU A 184 -19.63 20.82 3.89
N LYS A 185 -20.84 20.77 3.29
CA LYS A 185 -21.82 21.85 3.33
C LYS A 185 -23.24 21.29 3.32
N GLY A 186 -23.86 21.37 4.50
CA GLY A 186 -25.17 21.98 4.75
C GLY A 186 -26.34 21.64 3.84
N GLU A 187 -27.38 21.10 4.48
CA GLU A 187 -28.77 21.10 4.00
C GLU A 187 -29.21 22.47 3.46
N GLU A 188 -29.76 22.51 2.24
CA GLU A 188 -31.03 23.19 1.92
C GLU A 188 -31.47 22.90 0.47
N LYS A 189 -32.76 23.15 0.22
CA LYS A 189 -33.66 22.48 -0.72
C LYS A 189 -33.71 23.03 -2.16
N GLU A 190 -34.26 22.16 -3.01
CA GLU A 190 -35.21 22.39 -4.13
C GLU A 190 -34.72 22.72 -5.57
N LYS A 191 -35.12 21.81 -6.50
CA LYS A 191 -35.64 21.95 -7.88
C LYS A 191 -34.78 22.75 -8.90
N GLU A 192 -34.58 22.33 -10.14
CA GLU A 192 -35.56 21.89 -11.15
C GLU A 192 -34.85 21.23 -12.36
N GLU A 193 -35.63 20.61 -13.24
CA GLU A 193 -35.29 19.78 -14.40
C GLU A 193 -34.58 20.49 -15.56
N GLY A 194 -33.96 19.72 -16.47
CA GLY A 194 -33.56 20.22 -17.79
C GLY A 194 -32.59 19.31 -18.55
N GLU A 195 -33.15 18.49 -19.45
CA GLU A 195 -32.46 17.68 -20.46
C GLU A 195 -31.57 18.52 -21.38
N GLU A 196 -30.38 18.02 -21.73
CA GLU A 196 -29.91 17.96 -23.12
C GLU A 196 -28.62 17.12 -23.20
N LYS A 197 -28.79 15.85 -23.57
CA LYS A 197 -27.76 15.05 -24.22
C LYS A 197 -27.67 15.47 -25.68
N GLU A 198 -26.54 15.15 -26.31
CA GLU A 198 -26.25 15.28 -27.75
C GLU A 198 -25.53 16.56 -28.20
N LYS A 199 -24.30 16.74 -27.72
CA LYS A 199 -23.16 17.07 -28.61
C LYS A 199 -22.02 16.09 -28.36
N GLU A 200 -22.28 14.87 -28.78
CA GLU A 200 -21.30 13.84 -29.00
C GLU A 200 -20.37 14.21 -30.16
N LYS A 201 -19.11 13.76 -30.04
CA LYS A 201 -18.30 13.22 -31.15
C LYS A 201 -17.79 14.22 -32.19
N GLU A 202 -16.83 15.05 -31.77
CA GLU A 202 -15.76 15.52 -32.68
C GLU A 202 -14.53 16.07 -31.93
N LYS A 203 -14.05 15.36 -30.90
CA LYS A 203 -12.69 15.54 -30.32
C LYS A 203 -12.03 14.23 -29.86
N GLU A 204 -12.50 13.09 -30.38
CA GLU A 204 -11.83 11.79 -30.22
C GLU A 204 -10.90 11.55 -31.40
N LYS A 205 -9.76 12.25 -31.41
CA LYS A 205 -8.51 11.87 -32.10
C LYS A 205 -7.48 12.95 -31.78
N GLU A 206 -6.33 12.47 -31.32
CA GLU A 206 -5.10 13.22 -31.01
C GLU A 206 -5.04 13.89 -29.63
N GLY A 207 -4.39 13.17 -28.70
CA GLY A 207 -3.96 13.73 -27.43
C GLY A 207 -3.77 12.70 -26.32
N GLU A 208 -2.89 11.70 -26.50
CA GLU A 208 -2.22 11.10 -25.33
C GLU A 208 -1.27 12.17 -24.75
N GLU A 209 -1.82 13.18 -24.08
CA GLU A 209 -1.04 14.01 -23.18
C GLU A 209 -0.76 13.17 -21.94
N LYS A 210 0.47 12.64 -21.85
CA LYS A 210 1.02 12.24 -20.56
C LYS A 210 0.98 13.47 -19.67
N GLU A 211 -0.01 13.56 -18.78
CA GLU A 211 -0.03 14.54 -17.72
C GLU A 211 1.33 14.49 -17.01
N LYS A 212 2.09 15.57 -17.13
CA LYS A 212 3.36 15.69 -16.43
C LYS A 212 3.02 15.80 -14.95
N GLU A 213 3.36 14.75 -14.19
CA GLU A 213 3.29 14.75 -12.74
C GLU A 213 3.80 16.10 -12.20
N LYS A 214 2.97 16.79 -11.41
CA LYS A 214 3.33 18.06 -10.79
C LYS A 214 4.57 17.82 -9.94
N LYS A 215 5.72 18.37 -10.37
CA LYS A 215 6.97 18.27 -9.62
C LYS A 215 6.88 19.17 -8.39
N TRP A 216 6.93 18.57 -7.21
CA TRP A 216 6.92 19.31 -5.94
C TRP A 216 8.35 19.74 -5.58
N ASP A 217 8.48 20.93 -4.99
CA ASP A 217 9.72 21.32 -4.32
C ASP A 217 9.78 20.62 -2.96
N THR A 218 10.53 19.52 -2.90
CA THR A 218 10.63 18.63 -1.74
C THR A 218 11.29 19.28 -0.53
N GLU A 219 11.91 20.45 -0.68
CA GLU A 219 12.52 21.21 0.41
C GLU A 219 11.65 22.40 0.86
N SER A 220 10.48 22.61 0.24
CA SER A 220 9.57 23.71 0.58
C SER A 220 8.79 23.46 1.88
N GLU A 221 8.40 24.54 2.55
CA GLU A 221 7.52 24.48 3.73
C GLU A 221 6.12 23.97 3.37
N GLU A 222 5.64 24.27 2.16
CA GLU A 222 4.37 23.76 1.64
C GLU A 222 4.38 22.23 1.55
N PHE A 223 5.45 21.65 1.00
CA PHE A 223 5.64 20.20 0.94
C PHE A 223 5.58 19.58 2.34
N ASN A 224 6.38 20.10 3.28
CA ASN A 224 6.42 19.59 4.65
C ASN A 224 5.06 19.72 5.35
N THR A 225 4.35 20.83 5.15
CA THR A 225 3.01 21.07 5.71
C THR A 225 1.99 20.06 5.19
N ILE A 226 2.05 19.69 3.91
CA ILE A 226 1.16 18.67 3.34
C ILE A 226 1.50 17.29 3.92
N VAL A 227 2.78 16.93 3.94
CA VAL A 227 3.25 15.62 4.42
C VAL A 227 2.92 15.42 5.90
N ASP A 228 3.06 16.44 6.74
CA ASP A 228 2.76 16.36 8.18
C ASP A 228 1.28 16.07 8.48
N LYS A 229 0.36 16.30 7.55
CA LYS A 229 -1.04 15.87 7.71
C LYS A 229 -1.17 14.36 7.82
N TYR A 230 -0.21 13.60 7.28
CA TYR A 230 -0.22 12.14 7.21
C TYR A 230 0.80 11.46 8.11
N LEU A 231 1.74 12.20 8.70
CA LEU A 231 2.83 11.65 9.50
C LEU A 231 2.75 12.08 10.98
N GLU A 232 3.08 11.17 11.88
CA GLU A 232 3.14 11.41 13.33
C GLU A 232 4.44 12.13 13.70
N ASP A 233 5.58 11.54 13.33
CA ASP A 233 6.93 11.98 13.70
C ASP A 233 7.75 12.46 12.49
N GLY A 234 7.07 12.77 11.37
CA GLY A 234 7.70 13.11 10.10
C GLY A 234 8.19 11.90 9.30
N LEU A 235 7.98 10.66 9.78
CA LEU A 235 8.30 9.43 9.05
C LEU A 235 7.14 8.42 9.05
N HIS A 236 6.61 8.10 10.23
CA HIS A 236 5.58 7.08 10.39
C HIS A 236 4.19 7.67 10.21
N PHE A 237 3.30 6.90 9.62
CA PHE A 237 1.91 7.34 9.41
C PHE A 237 1.19 7.60 10.74
N ASN A 238 0.50 8.74 10.78
CA ASN A 238 -0.59 8.98 11.74
C ASN A 238 -1.89 8.33 11.23
N ALA A 239 -3.03 8.61 11.89
CA ALA A 239 -4.34 8.10 11.48
C ALA A 239 -4.68 8.40 10.01
N ASN A 240 -4.46 9.62 9.52
CA ASN A 240 -4.77 9.99 8.13
C ASN A 240 -3.87 9.27 7.12
N GLY A 241 -2.58 9.08 7.46
CA GLY A 241 -1.64 8.35 6.60
C GLY A 241 -2.00 6.86 6.48
N ASN A 242 -2.41 6.24 7.60
CA ASN A 242 -2.86 4.86 7.62
C ASN A 242 -4.17 4.68 6.84
N GLU A 243 -5.12 5.59 7.02
CA GLU A 243 -6.39 5.60 6.30
C GLU A 243 -6.19 5.75 4.79
N LEU A 244 -5.32 6.69 4.36
CA LEU A 244 -4.98 6.87 2.96
C LEU A 244 -4.41 5.59 2.34
N LEU A 245 -3.41 4.96 2.96
CA LEU A 245 -2.83 3.72 2.44
C LEU A 245 -3.87 2.58 2.39
N TYR A 246 -4.70 2.44 3.42
CA TYR A 246 -5.79 1.47 3.45
C TYR A 246 -6.74 1.67 2.26
N HIS A 247 -7.23 2.89 2.04
CA HIS A 247 -8.14 3.18 0.93
C HIS A 247 -7.48 3.00 -0.44
N SER A 248 -6.23 3.41 -0.62
CA SER A 248 -5.49 3.16 -1.85
C SER A 248 -5.40 1.67 -2.18
N LEU A 249 -5.11 0.83 -1.18
CA LEU A 249 -5.06 -0.62 -1.35
C LEU A 249 -6.43 -1.23 -1.63
N ILE A 250 -7.48 -0.81 -0.92
CA ILE A 250 -8.84 -1.30 -1.16
C ILE A 250 -9.33 -0.92 -2.55
N ARG A 251 -9.12 0.33 -2.97
CA ARG A 251 -9.45 0.80 -4.33
C ARG A 251 -8.75 -0.04 -5.40
N LEU A 252 -7.44 -0.29 -5.24
CA LEU A 252 -6.68 -1.16 -6.15
C LEU A 252 -7.27 -2.58 -6.19
N ILE A 253 -7.62 -3.14 -5.03
CA ILE A 253 -8.24 -4.48 -4.95
C ILE A 253 -9.59 -4.49 -5.67
N GLU A 254 -10.46 -3.51 -5.42
CA GLU A 254 -11.80 -3.47 -6.00
C GLU A 254 -11.77 -3.26 -7.52
N GLU A 255 -10.86 -2.42 -8.02
CA GLU A 255 -10.75 -2.10 -9.45
C GLU A 255 -9.99 -3.15 -10.25
N LYS A 256 -8.91 -3.73 -9.70
CA LYS A 256 -7.99 -4.59 -10.46
C LYS A 256 -8.01 -6.05 -10.02
N LEU A 257 -8.44 -6.33 -8.79
CA LEU A 257 -8.44 -7.67 -8.20
C LEU A 257 -9.80 -7.99 -7.54
N PRO A 258 -10.95 -7.79 -8.20
CA PRO A 258 -12.26 -7.84 -7.55
C PRO A 258 -12.55 -9.19 -6.90
N HIS A 259 -11.96 -10.29 -7.37
CA HIS A 259 -12.03 -11.62 -6.76
C HIS A 259 -11.44 -11.69 -5.34
N LEU A 260 -10.59 -10.72 -4.96
CA LEU A 260 -10.05 -10.54 -3.62
C LEU A 260 -10.84 -9.54 -2.78
N SER A 261 -11.84 -8.85 -3.32
CA SER A 261 -12.71 -7.99 -2.53
C SER A 261 -13.35 -8.79 -1.39
N SER A 262 -13.45 -8.20 -0.21
CA SER A 262 -14.06 -8.85 0.96
C SER A 262 -15.49 -9.32 0.67
N ASN A 263 -16.25 -8.61 -0.17
CA ASN A 263 -17.60 -9.03 -0.55
C ASN A 263 -17.63 -10.30 -1.41
N ASN A 264 -16.54 -10.59 -2.13
CA ASN A 264 -16.43 -11.71 -3.07
C ASN A 264 -15.72 -12.94 -2.49
N LEU A 265 -15.00 -12.79 -1.39
CA LEU A 265 -14.38 -13.93 -0.69
C LEU A 265 -15.41 -14.72 0.10
N THR A 266 -15.30 -16.05 0.10
CA THR A 266 -16.20 -16.92 0.89
C THR A 266 -16.03 -16.68 2.38
N LEU A 267 -17.15 -16.64 3.11
CA LEU A 267 -17.16 -16.56 4.56
C LEU A 267 -16.72 -17.89 5.17
N ILE A 268 -15.83 -17.84 6.17
CA ILE A 268 -15.41 -18.98 6.97
C ILE A 268 -16.51 -19.24 8.01
N GLY A 269 -17.10 -20.44 7.91
CA GLY A 269 -18.25 -20.87 8.69
C GLY A 269 -19.57 -20.20 8.29
N PRO A 270 -20.71 -20.82 8.62
CA PRO A 270 -22.04 -20.27 8.32
C PRO A 270 -22.34 -19.02 9.16
N PHE A 271 -23.40 -18.28 8.81
CA PHE A 271 -24.00 -17.37 9.79
C PHE A 271 -24.66 -18.19 10.90
N TRP A 272 -24.67 -17.66 12.12
CA TRP A 272 -25.23 -18.39 13.27
C TRP A 272 -26.70 -18.79 13.07
N ARG A 273 -27.46 -18.01 12.28
CA ARG A 273 -28.86 -18.27 11.95
C ARG A 273 -29.07 -19.42 10.96
N ASP A 274 -28.03 -19.79 10.20
CA ASP A 274 -28.07 -20.86 9.21
C ASP A 274 -27.61 -22.20 9.80
N ILE A 275 -27.26 -22.21 11.09
CA ILE A 275 -26.88 -23.43 11.81
C ILE A 275 -28.14 -24.20 12.18
N ASN A 276 -28.28 -25.41 11.67
CA ASN A 276 -29.39 -26.30 12.00
C ASN A 276 -29.16 -26.88 13.41
N PRO A 277 -30.00 -26.55 14.41
CA PRO A 277 -29.83 -27.06 15.78
C PRO A 277 -30.04 -28.57 15.88
N GLU A 278 -30.78 -29.17 14.95
CA GLU A 278 -31.01 -30.61 14.89
C GLU A 278 -29.86 -31.35 14.17
N ASN A 279 -29.02 -30.64 13.41
CA ASN A 279 -27.88 -31.22 12.71
C ASN A 279 -26.73 -30.22 12.52
N TYR A 280 -26.05 -29.88 13.61
CA TYR A 280 -24.92 -28.96 13.61
C TYR A 280 -23.85 -29.32 12.57
N LYS A 281 -23.46 -30.59 12.47
CA LYS A 281 -22.36 -31.02 11.58
C LYS A 281 -22.60 -30.70 10.11
N SER A 282 -23.85 -30.78 9.64
CA SER A 282 -24.18 -30.47 8.24
C SER A 282 -24.09 -28.99 7.88
N SER A 283 -24.08 -28.10 8.88
CA SER A 283 -24.00 -26.65 8.68
C SER A 283 -22.56 -26.13 8.55
N PHE A 284 -21.54 -26.95 8.80
CA PHE A 284 -20.11 -26.57 8.78
C PHE A 284 -19.32 -27.30 7.70
#